data_AF-A0A125Q0Z6-F1
#
_entry.id   AF-A0A125Q0Z6-F1
#
_cell.length_a   1.000
_cell.length_b   1.000
_cell.length_c   1.000
_cell.angle_alpha   90.00
_cell.angle_beta   90.00
_cell.angle_gamma   90.00
#
_symmetry.space_group_name_H-M   'P 1'
#
loop_
_entity.id
_entity.type
_entity.pdbx_description
1 polymer ?
#
loop_
_entity_poly.entity_id
_entity_poly.type
_entity_poly.pdbx_seq_one_letter_code
_entity_poly.pdbx_strand_id
1 'polypeptide(L)'
;MGWSAVPGGYQVALRDGDVVARNAKGRELRSVPASLRDDPTVLGLRQLTEWLTRHEAQCRTDIERWMVRSLPVPVSVLTEVWPDEAWRTALTDLVVAVLDDDGHRDPDGVGLLRDAGDGQVGLVDLDGDTVRRTARRIVVPHPVTLDDLDDLREFAAELQVRQSVDQLFRQTWVRGPDVDPTATRVGDYSGGRYDQLRHLTARATKLGYPVRGGNAVCRIVEDGHTVEARSWVGADDPYYETETGDLVFTDRHGTALPLGTVGPVAWSEGTRMAAALYAGRVVAAQEEDGR
;
A
#
# COMPACT_ATOMS: atom_id res chain seq x y z
N MET A 1 -1.74 -8.15 27.65
CA MET A 1 -1.97 -6.92 28.46
C MET A 1 -2.78 -7.23 29.72
N GLY A 2 -2.62 -6.42 30.77
CA GLY A 2 -3.28 -6.62 32.07
C GLY A 2 -4.66 -5.95 32.18
N TRP A 3 -5.47 -6.43 33.13
CA TRP A 3 -6.77 -5.82 33.48
C TRP A 3 -6.58 -4.65 34.44
N SER A 4 -7.24 -3.52 34.17
CA SER A 4 -7.25 -2.33 35.03
C SER A 4 -8.57 -2.21 35.76
N ALA A 5 -8.54 -1.96 37.07
CA ALA A 5 -9.75 -1.77 37.87
C ALA A 5 -10.38 -0.41 37.62
N VAL A 6 -11.71 -0.37 37.54
CA VAL A 6 -12.52 0.85 37.34
C VAL A 6 -13.73 0.80 38.30
N PRO A 7 -14.48 1.91 38.50
CA PRO A 7 -15.59 1.96 39.44
C PRO A 7 -16.65 0.86 39.24
N GLY A 8 -17.40 0.53 40.29
CA GLY A 8 -18.48 -0.47 40.22
C GLY A 8 -18.01 -1.93 40.24
N GLY A 9 -16.77 -2.20 40.62
CA GLY A 9 -16.20 -3.55 40.67
C GLY A 9 -15.91 -4.15 39.30
N TYR A 10 -15.85 -3.30 38.26
CA TYR A 10 -15.48 -3.73 36.91
C TYR A 10 -13.97 -3.65 36.71
N GLN A 11 -13.50 -4.40 35.71
CA GLN A 11 -12.16 -4.24 35.18
C GLN A 11 -12.22 -4.13 33.66
N VAL A 12 -11.32 -3.37 33.08
CA VAL A 12 -11.22 -3.14 31.63
C VAL A 12 -9.83 -3.48 31.11
N ALA A 13 -9.74 -3.88 29.86
CA ALA A 13 -8.49 -4.20 29.18
C ALA A 13 -8.62 -3.92 27.68
N LEU A 14 -7.48 -3.84 26.99
CA LEU A 14 -7.44 -3.95 25.55
C LEU A 14 -7.23 -5.41 25.15
N ARG A 15 -8.07 -5.93 24.26
CA ARG A 15 -7.94 -7.26 23.67
C ARG A 15 -8.36 -7.21 22.21
N ASP A 16 -7.53 -7.75 21.33
CA ASP A 16 -7.81 -7.86 19.89
C ASP A 16 -8.25 -6.52 19.26
N GLY A 17 -7.65 -5.41 19.71
CA GLY A 17 -7.97 -4.05 19.27
C GLY A 17 -9.16 -3.41 20.00
N ASP A 18 -9.94 -4.15 20.77
CA ASP A 18 -11.15 -3.66 21.42
C ASP A 18 -10.99 -3.44 22.93
N VAL A 19 -11.72 -2.45 23.44
CA VAL A 19 -11.86 -2.25 24.89
C VAL A 19 -12.91 -3.22 25.42
N VAL A 20 -12.47 -4.19 26.21
CA VAL A 20 -13.32 -5.20 26.84
C VAL A 20 -13.49 -4.91 28.33
N ALA A 21 -14.63 -5.33 28.90
CA ALA A 21 -14.92 -5.18 30.32
C ALA A 21 -15.31 -6.51 30.94
N ARG A 22 -14.93 -6.73 32.20
CA ARG A 22 -15.40 -7.85 33.01
C ARG A 22 -15.91 -7.38 34.36
N ASN A 23 -16.85 -8.12 34.94
CA ASN A 23 -17.42 -7.81 36.25
C ASN A 23 -16.56 -8.32 37.42
N ALA A 24 -17.00 -8.05 38.65
CA ALA A 24 -16.31 -8.47 39.88
C ALA A 24 -16.14 -9.99 40.04
N LYS A 25 -16.95 -10.80 39.32
CA LYS A 25 -16.82 -12.27 39.27
C LYS A 25 -15.84 -12.75 38.20
N GLY A 26 -15.15 -11.83 37.53
CA GLY A 26 -14.21 -12.11 36.43
C GLY A 26 -14.89 -12.46 35.10
N ARG A 27 -16.22 -12.38 35.00
CA ARG A 27 -16.95 -12.70 33.76
C ARG A 27 -16.89 -11.52 32.80
N GLU A 28 -16.36 -11.77 31.61
CA GLU A 28 -16.35 -10.82 30.51
C GLU A 28 -17.77 -10.50 30.04
N LEU A 29 -17.98 -9.22 29.73
CA LEU A 29 -19.26 -8.66 29.33
C LEU A 29 -19.30 -8.50 27.82
N ARG A 30 -20.50 -8.49 27.24
CA ARG A 30 -20.70 -8.29 25.81
C ARG A 30 -20.26 -6.89 25.33
N SER A 31 -20.28 -5.91 26.22
CA SER A 31 -19.87 -4.54 25.94
C SER A 31 -19.43 -3.85 27.22
N VAL A 32 -18.67 -2.76 27.06
CA VAL A 32 -18.32 -1.87 28.17
C VAL A 32 -19.61 -1.23 28.73
N PRO A 33 -19.89 -1.36 30.04
CA PRO A 33 -21.04 -0.73 30.68
C PRO A 33 -21.14 0.77 30.39
N ALA A 34 -22.36 1.26 30.13
CA ALA A 34 -22.59 2.67 29.82
C ALA A 34 -22.14 3.61 30.95
N SER A 35 -22.20 3.16 32.21
CA SER A 35 -21.73 3.89 33.38
C SER A 35 -20.22 4.16 33.39
N LEU A 36 -19.44 3.45 32.57
CA LEU A 36 -17.99 3.60 32.45
C LEU A 36 -17.58 4.36 31.19
N ARG A 37 -18.54 4.90 30.42
CA ARG A 37 -18.27 5.53 29.12
C ARG A 37 -17.26 6.67 29.23
N ASP A 38 -17.38 7.47 30.28
CA ASP A 38 -16.57 8.67 30.54
C ASP A 38 -15.49 8.40 31.59
N ASP A 39 -15.28 7.13 31.98
CA ASP A 39 -14.18 6.77 32.88
C ASP A 39 -12.84 7.05 32.17
N PRO A 40 -11.89 7.75 32.83
CA PRO A 40 -10.63 8.12 32.20
C PRO A 40 -9.83 6.92 31.67
N THR A 41 -9.91 5.76 32.32
CA THR A 41 -9.22 4.54 31.88
C THR A 41 -9.84 4.00 30.59
N VAL A 42 -11.18 3.98 30.52
CA VAL A 42 -11.90 3.55 29.32
C VAL A 42 -11.64 4.49 28.16
N LEU A 43 -11.67 5.81 28.40
CA LEU A 43 -11.35 6.81 27.38
C LEU A 43 -9.90 6.67 26.89
N GLY A 44 -8.94 6.48 27.80
CA GLY A 44 -7.54 6.26 27.45
C GLY A 44 -7.32 4.99 26.61
N LEU A 45 -7.98 3.89 26.95
CA LEU A 45 -7.90 2.65 26.16
C LEU A 45 -8.52 2.80 24.76
N ARG A 46 -9.62 3.55 24.62
CA ARG A 46 -10.21 3.86 23.30
C ARG A 46 -9.29 4.71 22.44
N GLN A 47 -8.71 5.76 23.02
CA GLN A 47 -7.73 6.59 22.32
C GLN A 47 -6.51 5.78 21.90
N LEU A 48 -6.06 4.84 22.74
CA LEU A 48 -4.99 3.91 22.40
C LEU A 48 -5.37 3.00 21.22
N THR A 49 -6.59 2.43 21.20
CA THR A 49 -7.09 1.67 20.04
C THR A 49 -7.02 2.49 18.76
N GLU A 50 -7.57 3.71 18.77
CA GLU A 50 -7.57 4.60 17.61
C GLU A 50 -6.14 4.95 17.15
N TRP A 51 -5.23 5.14 18.11
CA TRP A 51 -3.83 5.37 17.81
C TRP A 51 -3.15 4.15 17.19
N LEU A 52 -3.37 2.95 17.72
CA LEU A 52 -2.81 1.70 17.19
C LEU A 52 -3.31 1.44 15.76
N THR A 53 -4.61 1.60 15.51
CA THR A 53 -5.17 1.47 14.15
C THR A 53 -4.53 2.45 13.16
N ARG A 54 -4.30 3.70 13.59
CA ARG A 54 -3.63 4.70 12.76
C ARG A 54 -2.16 4.36 12.53
N HIS A 55 -1.47 3.87 13.55
CA HIS A 55 -0.07 3.45 13.49
C HIS A 55 0.11 2.30 12.51
N GLU A 56 -0.70 1.25 12.62
CA GLU A 56 -0.70 0.12 11.68
C GLU A 56 -0.92 0.56 10.23
N ALA A 57 -1.88 1.47 10.00
CA ALA A 57 -2.14 2.01 8.67
C ALA A 57 -0.95 2.83 8.15
N GLN A 58 -0.27 3.59 9.03
CA GLN A 58 0.91 4.37 8.69
C GLN A 58 2.09 3.46 8.32
N CYS A 59 2.38 2.41 9.11
CA CYS A 59 3.41 1.43 8.82
C CYS A 59 3.23 0.82 7.43
N ARG A 60 2.03 0.33 7.12
CA ARG A 60 1.72 -0.22 5.78
C ARG A 60 1.92 0.80 4.66
N THR A 61 1.49 2.05 4.88
CA THR A 61 1.66 3.14 3.90
C THR A 61 3.13 3.47 3.64
N ASP A 62 3.96 3.46 4.68
CA ASP A 62 5.39 3.76 4.53
C ASP A 62 6.13 2.60 3.83
N ILE A 63 5.76 1.35 4.10
CA ILE A 63 6.31 0.18 3.41
C ILE A 63 5.86 0.14 1.95
N GLU A 64 4.58 0.40 1.66
CA GLU A 64 4.11 0.54 0.27
C GLU A 64 4.87 1.65 -0.45
N ARG A 65 5.21 2.74 0.25
CA ARG A 65 6.05 3.80 -0.32
C ARG A 65 7.47 3.31 -0.60
N TRP A 66 8.08 2.48 0.25
CA TRP A 66 9.38 1.87 -0.04
C TRP A 66 9.34 1.05 -1.32
N MET A 67 8.27 0.28 -1.51
CA MET A 67 8.05 -0.54 -2.71
C MET A 67 7.81 0.29 -3.97
N VAL A 68 6.82 1.19 -3.96
CA VAL A 68 6.42 1.98 -5.13
C VAL A 68 7.51 2.96 -5.57
N ARG A 69 8.41 3.34 -4.67
CA ARG A 69 9.51 4.27 -4.96
C ARG A 69 10.88 3.60 -5.01
N SER A 70 10.92 2.26 -5.01
CA SER A 70 12.15 1.47 -5.02
C SER A 70 13.22 2.00 -4.07
N LEU A 71 12.81 2.44 -2.87
CA LEU A 71 13.70 3.15 -1.95
C LEU A 71 14.62 2.13 -1.27
N PRO A 72 15.95 2.30 -1.34
CA PRO A 72 16.86 1.53 -0.49
C PRO A 72 16.55 1.79 0.98
N VAL A 73 16.25 0.72 1.72
CA VAL A 73 15.97 0.74 3.15
C VAL A 73 17.20 0.24 3.90
N PRO A 74 17.83 1.07 4.75
CA PRO A 74 18.92 0.60 5.59
C PRO A 74 18.46 -0.52 6.52
N VAL A 75 19.26 -1.59 6.66
CA VAL A 75 18.93 -2.70 7.57
C VAL A 75 18.89 -2.25 9.03
N SER A 76 19.61 -1.18 9.39
CA SER A 76 19.46 -0.53 10.69
C SER A 76 18.05 -0.01 10.93
N VAL A 77 17.38 0.54 9.91
CA VAL A 77 15.97 0.97 10.04
C VAL A 77 15.09 -0.25 10.30
N LEU A 78 15.27 -1.34 9.56
CA LEU A 78 14.52 -2.59 9.81
C LEU A 78 14.75 -3.11 11.23
N THR A 79 16.00 -3.09 11.70
CA THR A 79 16.36 -3.55 13.05
C THR A 79 15.68 -2.73 14.14
N GLU A 80 15.60 -1.41 13.98
CA GLU A 80 14.93 -0.52 14.94
C GLU A 80 13.41 -0.69 14.97
N VAL A 81 12.78 -0.97 13.82
CA VAL A 81 11.32 -1.13 13.75
C VAL A 81 10.86 -2.58 14.00
N TRP A 82 11.73 -3.57 13.89
CA TRP A 82 11.38 -4.99 14.06
C TRP A 82 10.73 -5.36 15.41
N PRO A 83 11.12 -4.73 16.54
CA PRO A 83 10.45 -4.98 17.83
C PRO A 83 9.00 -4.49 17.87
N ASP A 84 8.63 -3.52 17.04
CA ASP A 84 7.26 -3.03 16.91
C ASP A 84 6.41 -4.02 16.11
N GLU A 85 5.34 -4.53 16.74
CA GLU A 85 4.47 -5.54 16.16
C GLU A 85 3.77 -5.09 14.88
N ALA A 86 3.39 -3.81 14.78
CA ALA A 86 2.73 -3.28 13.59
C ALA A 86 3.68 -3.25 12.39
N TRP A 87 4.93 -2.82 12.62
CA TRP A 87 5.98 -2.87 11.60
C TRP A 87 6.36 -4.29 11.23
N ARG A 88 6.61 -5.16 12.21
CA ARG A 88 7.00 -6.55 11.97
C ARG A 88 5.93 -7.32 11.19
N THR A 89 4.67 -7.20 11.58
CA THR A 89 3.54 -7.81 10.85
C THR A 89 3.44 -7.29 9.42
N ALA A 90 3.74 -6.01 9.21
CA ALA A 90 3.69 -5.43 7.88
C ALA A 90 4.88 -5.79 6.97
N LEU A 91 6.04 -6.09 7.56
CA LEU A 91 7.27 -6.44 6.86
C LEU A 91 7.44 -7.93 6.63
N THR A 92 6.96 -8.74 7.57
CA THR A 92 7.04 -10.20 7.47
C THR A 92 6.33 -10.65 6.19
N ASP A 93 6.90 -11.65 5.53
CA ASP A 93 6.42 -12.20 4.26
C ASP A 93 6.57 -11.29 3.03
N LEU A 94 7.08 -10.07 3.16
CA LEU A 94 7.42 -9.30 1.98
C LEU A 94 8.65 -9.90 1.31
N VAL A 95 8.60 -10.02 -0.02
CA VAL A 95 9.81 -10.28 -0.80
C VAL A 95 10.69 -9.04 -0.66
N VAL A 96 11.93 -9.26 -0.25
CA VAL A 96 12.97 -8.24 -0.21
C VAL A 96 14.16 -8.71 -1.04
N ALA A 97 14.92 -7.76 -1.58
CA ALA A 97 16.19 -8.02 -2.22
C ALA A 97 17.30 -7.28 -1.47
N VAL A 98 18.36 -8.00 -1.11
CA VAL A 98 19.59 -7.39 -0.58
C VAL A 98 20.25 -6.58 -1.69
N LEU A 99 20.74 -5.38 -1.33
CA LEU A 99 21.56 -4.58 -2.22
C LEU A 99 23.04 -4.79 -1.92
N ASP A 100 23.86 -4.92 -2.97
CA ASP A 100 25.31 -4.84 -2.88
C ASP A 100 25.79 -3.40 -2.58
N ASP A 101 27.11 -3.22 -2.44
CA ASP A 101 27.69 -1.91 -2.13
C ASP A 101 27.51 -0.89 -3.27
N ASP A 102 27.30 -1.35 -4.51
CA ASP A 102 27.02 -0.52 -5.69
C ASP A 102 25.53 -0.21 -5.87
N GLY A 103 24.66 -0.83 -5.05
CA GLY A 103 23.21 -0.62 -5.04
C GLY A 103 22.44 -1.53 -6.00
N HIS A 104 23.07 -2.56 -6.57
CA HIS A 104 22.40 -3.58 -7.38
C HIS A 104 21.82 -4.67 -6.49
N ARG A 105 20.79 -5.36 -6.99
CA ARG A 105 20.21 -6.51 -6.29
C ARG A 105 21.19 -7.68 -6.35
N ASP A 106 21.46 -8.26 -5.19
CA ASP A 106 22.11 -9.55 -5.09
C ASP A 106 21.13 -10.65 -5.58
N PRO A 107 21.45 -11.39 -6.66
CA PRO A 107 20.57 -12.46 -7.17
C PRO A 107 20.28 -13.53 -6.12
N ASP A 108 21.25 -13.84 -5.25
CA ASP A 108 21.11 -14.84 -4.18
C ASP A 108 20.57 -14.22 -2.87
N GLY A 109 20.21 -12.94 -2.93
CA GLY A 109 19.75 -12.12 -1.80
C GLY A 109 18.26 -11.78 -1.85
N VAL A 110 17.47 -12.50 -2.66
CA VAL A 110 16.02 -12.31 -2.80
C VAL A 110 15.27 -13.37 -1.99
N GLY A 111 14.27 -12.96 -1.20
CA GLY A 111 13.42 -13.91 -0.47
C GLY A 111 12.37 -13.24 0.42
N LEU A 112 11.52 -14.06 1.02
CA LEU A 112 10.49 -13.63 1.98
C LEU A 112 11.15 -13.24 3.30
N LEU A 113 10.94 -12.00 3.73
CA LEU A 113 11.50 -11.49 4.98
C LEU A 113 10.87 -12.19 6.20
N ARG A 114 11.73 -12.74 7.05
CA ARG A 114 11.36 -13.45 8.29
C ARG A 114 11.89 -12.83 9.55
N ASP A 115 13.02 -12.13 9.46
CA ASP A 115 13.67 -11.53 10.61
C ASP A 115 14.57 -10.36 10.21
N ALA A 116 14.76 -9.40 11.11
CA ALA A 116 15.74 -8.33 10.94
C ALA A 116 16.35 -7.97 12.30
N GLY A 117 17.68 -8.05 12.40
CA GLY A 117 18.39 -7.77 13.64
C GLY A 117 19.90 -7.96 13.50
N ASP A 118 20.68 -7.29 14.35
CA ASP A 118 22.14 -7.39 14.42
C ASP A 118 22.85 -7.11 13.07
N GLY A 119 22.28 -6.21 12.26
CA GLY A 119 22.81 -5.90 10.92
C GLY A 119 22.60 -6.99 9.87
N GLN A 120 21.71 -7.93 10.16
CA GLN A 120 21.34 -9.02 9.26
C GLN A 120 19.83 -9.04 8.97
N VAL A 121 19.48 -9.64 7.85
CA VAL A 121 18.11 -10.03 7.51
C VAL A 121 18.02 -11.55 7.43
N GLY A 122 16.93 -12.10 7.95
CA GLY A 122 16.53 -13.49 7.77
C GLY A 122 15.53 -13.59 6.63
N LEU A 123 15.85 -14.43 5.64
CA LEU A 123 15.05 -14.65 4.46
C LEU A 123 14.66 -16.13 4.35
N VAL A 124 13.55 -16.40 3.69
CA VAL A 124 13.25 -17.70 3.10
C VAL A 124 13.27 -17.52 1.60
N ASP A 125 14.19 -18.22 0.93
CA ASP A 125 14.29 -18.20 -0.54
C ASP A 125 13.25 -19.12 -1.19
N LEU A 126 13.24 -19.14 -2.53
CA LEU A 126 12.31 -19.97 -3.33
C LEU A 126 12.53 -21.47 -3.15
N ASP A 127 13.72 -21.89 -2.73
CA ASP A 127 14.03 -23.29 -2.43
C ASP A 127 13.48 -23.72 -1.04
N GLY A 128 12.96 -22.77 -0.25
CA GLY A 128 12.49 -22.99 1.10
C GLY A 128 13.58 -22.93 2.17
N ASP A 129 14.80 -22.59 1.79
CA ASP A 129 15.92 -22.50 2.70
C ASP A 129 15.84 -21.21 3.52
N THR A 130 16.05 -21.35 4.83
CA THR A 130 16.15 -20.18 5.73
C THR A 130 17.58 -19.69 5.76
N VAL A 131 17.81 -18.49 5.25
CA VAL A 131 19.14 -17.87 5.16
C VAL A 131 19.23 -16.61 6.00
N ARG A 132 20.37 -16.41 6.65
CA ARG A 132 20.74 -15.14 7.30
C ARG A 132 21.79 -14.45 6.44
N ARG A 133 21.55 -13.17 6.12
CA ARG A 133 22.43 -12.38 5.27
C ARG A 133 22.81 -11.10 5.98
N THR A 134 24.10 -10.81 6.05
CA THR A 134 24.59 -9.50 6.44
C THR A 134 24.35 -8.54 5.28
N ALA A 135 23.65 -7.45 5.54
CA ALA A 135 23.29 -6.48 4.51
C ALA A 135 23.28 -5.08 5.10
N ARG A 136 23.70 -4.08 4.32
CA ARG A 136 23.58 -2.67 4.71
C ARG A 136 22.23 -2.09 4.33
N ARG A 137 21.70 -2.53 3.18
CA ARG A 137 20.46 -2.03 2.61
C ARG A 137 19.71 -3.19 1.94
N ILE A 138 18.40 -3.09 1.95
CA ILE A 138 17.51 -3.90 1.14
C ILE A 138 16.62 -3.00 0.31
N VAL A 139 15.91 -3.58 -0.64
CA VAL A 139 14.74 -2.98 -1.27
C VAL A 139 13.55 -3.91 -1.09
N VAL A 140 12.35 -3.31 -1.02
CA VAL A 140 11.10 -4.04 -1.24
C VAL A 140 10.80 -3.91 -2.74
N PRO A 141 11.14 -4.88 -3.60
CA PRO A 141 10.93 -4.76 -5.03
C PRO A 141 9.44 -4.61 -5.36
N HIS A 142 9.13 -3.73 -6.30
CA HIS A 142 7.82 -3.70 -6.92
C HIS A 142 7.61 -4.98 -7.73
N PRO A 143 6.42 -5.61 -7.69
CA PRO A 143 6.17 -6.90 -8.36
C PRO A 143 6.46 -6.90 -9.87
N VAL A 144 6.24 -5.78 -10.56
CA VAL A 144 6.58 -5.65 -12.00
C VAL A 144 8.08 -5.77 -12.31
N THR A 145 8.93 -5.71 -11.28
CA THR A 145 10.40 -5.82 -11.38
C THR A 145 10.92 -7.13 -10.81
N LEU A 146 10.03 -8.07 -10.46
CA LEU A 146 10.40 -9.41 -10.04
C LEU A 146 10.33 -10.31 -11.26
N ASP A 147 11.47 -10.90 -11.63
CA ASP A 147 11.56 -11.79 -12.79
C ASP A 147 10.76 -13.08 -12.55
N ASP A 148 10.87 -13.65 -11.34
CA ASP A 148 10.20 -14.89 -10.92
C ASP A 148 8.91 -14.63 -10.13
N LEU A 149 8.12 -13.62 -10.52
CA LEU A 149 6.92 -13.21 -9.78
C LEU A 149 5.90 -14.34 -9.61
N ASP A 150 5.69 -15.15 -10.65
CA ASP A 150 4.71 -16.23 -10.62
C ASP A 150 5.17 -17.39 -9.71
N ASP A 151 6.46 -17.74 -9.75
CA ASP A 151 7.06 -18.73 -8.85
C ASP A 151 6.99 -18.25 -7.39
N LEU A 152 7.27 -16.96 -7.13
CA LEU A 152 7.12 -16.35 -5.82
C LEU A 152 5.67 -16.38 -5.31
N ARG A 153 4.68 -16.23 -6.20
CA ARG A 153 3.25 -16.32 -5.85
C ARG A 153 2.85 -17.75 -5.53
N GLU A 154 3.29 -18.72 -6.31
CA GLU A 154 3.06 -20.15 -6.07
C GLU A 154 3.64 -20.55 -4.71
N PHE A 155 4.92 -20.22 -4.49
CA PHE A 155 5.60 -20.48 -3.23
C PHE A 155 4.93 -19.81 -2.02
N ALA A 156 4.51 -18.54 -2.16
CA ALA A 156 3.76 -17.84 -1.13
C ALA A 156 2.41 -18.52 -0.81
N ALA A 157 1.72 -19.05 -1.83
CA ALA A 157 0.48 -19.79 -1.64
C ALA A 157 0.71 -21.11 -0.88
N GLU A 158 1.77 -21.85 -1.21
CA GLU A 158 2.15 -23.09 -0.52
C GLU A 158 2.47 -22.85 0.96
N LEU A 159 3.21 -21.78 1.26
CA LEU A 159 3.54 -21.36 2.62
C LEU A 159 2.39 -20.66 3.37
N GLN A 160 1.23 -20.49 2.72
CA GLN A 160 0.07 -19.76 3.28
C GLN A 160 0.40 -18.36 3.75
N VAL A 161 1.29 -17.70 3.02
CA VAL A 161 1.76 -16.35 3.25
C VAL A 161 0.60 -15.36 3.24
N ARG A 162 0.60 -14.43 4.19
CA ARG A 162 -0.36 -13.33 4.25
C ARG A 162 0.37 -12.00 4.35
N GLN A 163 0.50 -11.32 3.22
CA GLN A 163 1.08 -9.97 3.18
C GLN A 163 0.01 -8.94 3.55
N SER A 164 0.31 -8.07 4.52
CA SER A 164 -0.58 -6.95 4.84
C SER A 164 -0.41 -5.75 3.91
N VAL A 165 0.69 -5.72 3.15
CA VAL A 165 0.92 -4.80 2.02
C VAL A 165 0.80 -5.62 0.75
N ASP A 166 -0.04 -5.19 -0.19
CA ASP A 166 -0.20 -5.86 -1.48
C ASP A 166 1.10 -5.70 -2.28
N GLN A 167 1.98 -6.70 -2.22
CA GLN A 167 3.18 -6.82 -3.05
C GLN A 167 2.98 -7.90 -4.11
N LEU A 168 2.99 -9.18 -3.74
CA LEU A 168 2.94 -10.29 -4.71
C LEU A 168 1.66 -10.28 -5.54
N PHE A 169 0.52 -10.01 -4.91
CA PHE A 169 -0.80 -10.01 -5.55
C PHE A 169 -1.25 -8.63 -6.01
N ARG A 170 -0.39 -7.60 -5.91
CA ARG A 170 -0.69 -6.30 -6.49
C ARG A 170 -0.81 -6.43 -7.99
N GLN A 171 -1.89 -5.85 -8.53
CA GLN A 171 -2.10 -5.80 -9.96
C GLN A 171 -0.98 -4.99 -10.63
N THR A 172 -0.37 -5.57 -11.65
CA THR A 172 0.72 -4.98 -12.42
C THR A 172 0.29 -4.72 -13.86
N TRP A 173 0.89 -3.72 -14.48
CA TRP A 173 0.76 -3.46 -15.91
C TRP A 173 2.16 -3.39 -16.52
N VAL A 174 2.35 -4.14 -17.60
CA VAL A 174 3.56 -4.09 -18.42
C VAL A 174 3.25 -3.24 -19.65
N ARG A 175 4.19 -2.40 -20.06
CA ARG A 175 4.05 -1.63 -21.30
C ARG A 175 4.00 -2.59 -22.49
N GLY A 176 2.87 -2.61 -23.20
CA GLY A 176 2.71 -3.43 -24.39
C GLY A 176 3.63 -2.99 -25.54
N PRO A 177 3.97 -3.90 -26.46
CA PRO A 177 4.84 -3.60 -27.60
C PRO A 177 4.21 -2.60 -28.59
N ASP A 178 2.88 -2.48 -28.61
CA ASP A 178 2.14 -1.61 -29.52
C ASP A 178 2.05 -0.15 -29.03
N VAL A 179 2.57 0.14 -27.83
CA VAL A 179 2.61 1.51 -27.30
C VAL A 179 3.64 2.32 -28.09
N ASP A 180 3.18 3.38 -28.78
CA ASP A 180 4.07 4.32 -29.47
C ASP A 180 5.04 4.95 -28.45
N PRO A 181 6.37 4.71 -28.57
CA PRO A 181 7.34 5.21 -27.60
C PRO A 181 7.49 6.73 -27.61
N THR A 182 7.05 7.39 -28.69
CA THR A 182 7.11 8.85 -28.85
C THR A 182 5.85 9.57 -28.38
N ALA A 183 4.74 8.83 -28.18
CA ALA A 183 3.54 9.37 -27.57
C ALA A 183 3.83 9.87 -26.15
N THR A 184 2.98 10.75 -25.63
CA THR A 184 3.11 11.31 -24.28
C THR A 184 1.87 11.10 -23.42
N ARG A 185 0.92 10.29 -23.89
CA ARG A 185 -0.37 10.07 -23.23
C ARG A 185 -0.90 8.66 -23.48
N VAL A 186 -1.58 8.10 -22.48
CA VAL A 186 -2.28 6.81 -22.55
C VAL A 186 -3.78 7.09 -22.41
N GLY A 187 -4.53 6.75 -23.46
CA GLY A 187 -5.97 7.05 -23.56
C GLY A 187 -6.89 5.91 -23.11
N ASP A 188 -6.36 4.73 -22.79
CA ASP A 188 -7.12 3.50 -22.51
C ASP A 188 -8.15 3.63 -21.37
N TYR A 189 -7.91 4.59 -20.47
CA TYR A 189 -8.73 4.86 -19.29
C TYR A 189 -9.35 6.26 -19.29
N SER A 190 -9.45 6.89 -20.47
CA SER A 190 -10.15 8.16 -20.69
C SER A 190 -11.66 7.95 -20.91
N GLY A 191 -12.46 9.01 -20.73
CA GLY A 191 -13.91 9.02 -21.00
C GLY A 191 -14.77 8.30 -19.94
N GLY A 192 -14.21 7.98 -18.78
CA GLY A 192 -14.98 7.36 -17.69
C GLY A 192 -15.89 8.36 -16.99
N ARG A 193 -17.16 8.42 -17.38
CA ARG A 193 -18.13 9.42 -16.89
C ARG A 193 -18.51 9.25 -15.41
N TYR A 194 -18.67 10.39 -14.73
CA TYR A 194 -19.17 10.51 -13.36
C TYR A 194 -20.21 11.62 -13.32
N ASP A 195 -21.33 11.38 -12.64
CA ASP A 195 -22.40 12.38 -12.49
C ASP A 195 -21.90 13.73 -11.96
N GLN A 196 -20.89 13.69 -11.08
CA GLN A 196 -20.34 14.87 -10.39
C GLN A 196 -18.83 14.74 -10.15
N LEU A 197 -18.10 15.84 -10.37
CA LEU A 197 -16.66 15.93 -10.13
C LEU A 197 -16.24 15.52 -8.70
N ARG A 198 -17.07 15.84 -7.70
CA ARG A 198 -16.80 15.42 -6.31
C ARG A 198 -16.74 13.90 -6.14
N HIS A 199 -17.43 13.11 -6.98
CA HIS A 199 -17.39 11.65 -6.89
C HIS A 199 -16.04 11.10 -7.38
N LEU A 200 -15.53 11.59 -8.51
CA LEU A 200 -14.23 11.19 -9.05
C LEU A 200 -13.08 11.64 -8.14
N THR A 201 -13.12 12.88 -7.64
CA THR A 201 -12.10 13.40 -6.72
C THR A 201 -12.12 12.72 -5.35
N ALA A 202 -13.30 12.40 -4.81
CA ALA A 202 -13.43 11.59 -3.60
C ALA A 202 -12.89 10.17 -3.79
N ARG A 203 -13.12 9.57 -4.97
CA ARG A 203 -12.54 8.26 -5.32
C ARG A 203 -11.02 8.32 -5.37
N ALA A 204 -10.44 9.31 -6.05
CA ALA A 204 -8.98 9.49 -6.09
C ALA A 204 -8.40 9.58 -4.67
N THR A 205 -9.02 10.40 -3.81
CA THR A 205 -8.61 10.56 -2.41
C THR A 205 -8.72 9.26 -1.62
N LYS A 206 -9.83 8.52 -1.78
CA LYS A 206 -10.05 7.22 -1.12
C LYS A 206 -9.02 6.17 -1.54
N LEU A 207 -8.54 6.24 -2.78
CA LEU A 207 -7.49 5.38 -3.32
C LEU A 207 -6.07 5.85 -2.97
N GLY A 208 -5.93 6.96 -2.21
CA GLY A 208 -4.63 7.49 -1.80
C GLY A 208 -3.95 8.40 -2.82
N TYR A 209 -4.64 8.81 -3.88
CA TYR A 209 -4.09 9.70 -4.92
C TYR A 209 -4.48 11.16 -4.64
N PRO A 210 -3.52 12.03 -4.26
CA PRO A 210 -3.80 13.45 -4.09
C PRO A 210 -4.20 14.09 -5.42
N VAL A 211 -5.18 15.00 -5.37
CA VAL A 211 -5.59 15.79 -6.54
C VAL A 211 -4.83 17.12 -6.56
N ARG A 212 -4.14 17.42 -7.67
CA ARG A 212 -3.36 18.65 -7.88
C ARG A 212 -3.60 19.21 -9.28
N GLY A 213 -4.10 20.44 -9.36
CA GLY A 213 -4.35 21.10 -10.65
C GLY A 213 -5.24 20.28 -11.57
N GLY A 214 -6.34 19.74 -11.04
CA GLY A 214 -7.29 18.90 -11.78
C GLY A 214 -6.80 17.50 -12.15
N ASN A 215 -5.67 17.04 -11.60
CA ASN A 215 -5.13 15.70 -11.85
C ASN A 215 -5.02 14.90 -10.55
N ALA A 216 -5.43 13.63 -10.57
CA ALA A 216 -4.95 12.65 -9.60
C ALA A 216 -3.47 12.36 -9.87
N VAL A 217 -2.64 12.35 -8.83
CA VAL A 217 -1.18 12.24 -8.96
C VAL A 217 -0.65 11.02 -8.21
N CYS A 218 0.13 10.20 -8.90
CA CYS A 218 0.97 9.17 -8.29
C CYS A 218 2.44 9.53 -8.51
N ARG A 219 3.22 9.66 -7.43
CA ARG A 219 4.65 10.00 -7.48
C ARG A 219 5.51 8.76 -7.28
N ILE A 220 6.25 8.42 -8.32
CA ILE A 220 7.15 7.28 -8.40
C ILE A 220 8.60 7.79 -8.38
N VAL A 221 9.47 7.01 -7.73
CA VAL A 221 10.92 7.18 -7.87
C VAL A 221 11.45 5.88 -8.44
N GLU A 222 12.13 5.96 -9.56
CA GLU A 222 12.62 4.81 -10.33
C GLU A 222 13.95 5.21 -10.94
N ASP A 223 14.97 4.36 -10.76
CA ASP A 223 16.35 4.61 -11.22
C ASP A 223 16.91 5.99 -10.82
N GLY A 224 16.56 6.46 -9.62
CA GLY A 224 16.96 7.78 -9.10
C GLY A 224 16.20 8.96 -9.72
N HIS A 225 15.30 8.73 -10.67
CA HIS A 225 14.46 9.74 -11.29
C HIS A 225 13.08 9.79 -10.63
N THR A 226 12.56 11.02 -10.42
CA THR A 226 11.16 11.20 -10.00
C THR A 226 10.29 11.32 -11.24
N VAL A 227 9.29 10.46 -11.34
CA VAL A 227 8.21 10.52 -12.34
C VAL A 227 6.89 10.75 -11.62
N GLU A 228 6.09 11.68 -12.11
CA GLU A 228 4.69 11.83 -11.69
C GLU A 228 3.77 11.31 -12.78
N ALA A 229 3.02 10.24 -12.47
CA ALA A 229 1.87 9.82 -13.24
C ALA A 229 0.67 10.71 -12.89
N ARG A 230 -0.01 11.23 -13.89
CA ARG A 230 -1.10 12.21 -13.74
C ARG A 230 -2.27 11.77 -14.59
N SER A 231 -3.43 11.59 -13.97
CA SER A 231 -4.68 11.33 -14.68
C SER A 231 -5.62 12.50 -14.43
N TRP A 232 -6.11 13.12 -15.50
CA TRP A 232 -7.04 14.23 -15.39
C TRP A 232 -8.36 13.77 -14.75
N VAL A 233 -8.83 14.54 -13.78
CA VAL A 233 -10.09 14.30 -13.06
C VAL A 233 -11.08 15.46 -13.15
N GLY A 234 -10.65 16.62 -13.65
CA GLY A 234 -11.46 17.83 -13.76
C GLY A 234 -11.07 18.93 -12.77
N ALA A 235 -11.40 20.18 -13.11
CA ALA A 235 -11.10 21.37 -12.29
C ALA A 235 -12.30 22.34 -12.15
N ASP A 236 -13.47 21.93 -12.65
CA ASP A 236 -14.68 22.75 -12.69
C ASP A 236 -15.50 22.68 -11.38
N ASP A 237 -16.77 23.08 -11.43
CA ASP A 237 -17.68 23.02 -10.28
C ASP A 237 -17.85 21.56 -9.78
N PRO A 238 -17.72 21.28 -8.47
CA PRO A 238 -17.83 19.94 -7.91
C PRO A 238 -19.14 19.19 -8.20
N TYR A 239 -20.21 19.91 -8.54
CA TYR A 239 -21.54 19.37 -8.82
C TYR A 239 -21.81 19.14 -10.32
N TYR A 240 -20.88 19.50 -11.20
CA TYR A 240 -20.99 19.24 -12.63
C TYR A 240 -20.43 17.87 -13.00
N GLU A 241 -20.97 17.33 -14.08
CA GLU A 241 -20.50 16.11 -14.70
C GLU A 241 -19.01 16.21 -15.06
N THR A 242 -18.29 15.11 -14.89
CA THR A 242 -16.88 14.99 -15.30
C THR A 242 -16.60 13.62 -15.89
N GLU A 243 -15.42 13.44 -16.44
CA GLU A 243 -14.89 12.16 -16.89
C GLU A 243 -13.42 12.00 -16.51
N THR A 244 -12.95 10.75 -16.47
CA THR A 244 -11.51 10.49 -16.42
C THR A 244 -10.87 10.94 -17.72
N GLY A 245 -9.75 11.65 -17.66
CA GLY A 245 -8.96 11.97 -18.85
C GLY A 245 -7.73 11.09 -18.99
N ASP A 246 -6.90 11.42 -19.98
CA ASP A 246 -5.70 10.67 -20.31
C ASP A 246 -4.73 10.58 -19.12
N LEU A 247 -3.98 9.48 -19.10
CA LEU A 247 -2.82 9.31 -18.24
C LEU A 247 -1.58 9.90 -18.93
N VAL A 248 -0.90 10.80 -18.24
CA VAL A 248 0.36 11.43 -18.67
C VAL A 248 1.42 11.19 -17.61
N PHE A 249 2.67 10.99 -18.05
CA PHE A 249 3.83 10.92 -17.18
C PHE A 249 4.64 12.21 -17.31
N THR A 250 5.06 12.78 -16.19
CA THR A 250 5.86 14.01 -16.18
C THR A 250 7.12 13.84 -15.34
N ASP A 251 8.16 14.58 -15.71
CA ASP A 251 9.35 14.73 -14.86
C ASP A 251 9.04 15.61 -13.63
N ARG A 252 10.06 15.80 -12.77
CA ARG A 252 9.96 16.67 -11.58
C ARG A 252 9.66 18.15 -11.88
N HIS A 253 9.82 18.59 -13.13
CA HIS A 253 9.56 19.95 -13.59
C HIS A 253 8.15 20.08 -14.22
N GLY A 254 7.40 18.97 -14.32
CA GLY A 254 6.09 18.94 -14.95
C GLY A 254 6.13 18.78 -16.47
N THR A 255 7.30 18.49 -17.06
CA THR A 255 7.46 18.25 -18.49
C THR A 255 6.95 16.85 -18.82
N ALA A 256 6.09 16.73 -19.84
CA ALA A 256 5.61 15.43 -20.29
C ALA A 256 6.76 14.56 -20.83
N LEU A 257 6.76 13.29 -20.41
CA LEU A 257 7.73 12.28 -20.83
C LEU A 257 7.19 11.49 -22.03
N PRO A 258 8.04 11.16 -23.02
CA PRO A 258 7.72 10.12 -23.99
C PRO A 258 7.46 8.78 -23.30
N LEU A 259 6.45 8.03 -23.73
CA LEU A 259 6.07 6.77 -23.09
C LEU A 259 7.18 5.71 -23.13
N GLY A 260 8.09 5.79 -24.11
CA GLY A 260 9.27 4.93 -24.21
C GLY A 260 10.32 5.18 -23.12
N THR A 261 10.32 6.34 -22.47
CA THR A 261 11.26 6.67 -21.38
C THR A 261 10.69 6.43 -19.99
N VAL A 262 9.42 6.03 -19.89
CA VAL A 262 8.78 5.71 -18.60
C VAL A 262 9.24 4.32 -18.16
N GLY A 263 9.78 4.22 -16.95
CA GLY A 263 10.20 2.92 -16.41
C GLY A 263 9.02 2.03 -16.01
N PRO A 264 9.26 0.72 -15.79
CA PRO A 264 8.22 -0.28 -15.57
C PRO A 264 7.39 -0.03 -14.29
N VAL A 265 7.98 0.45 -13.20
CA VAL A 265 7.26 0.80 -11.96
C VAL A 265 6.38 2.01 -12.19
N ALA A 266 6.91 3.08 -12.79
CA ALA A 266 6.12 4.26 -13.09
C ALA A 266 4.94 3.93 -14.01
N TRP A 267 5.18 3.15 -15.07
CA TRP A 267 4.15 2.67 -15.97
C TRP A 267 3.08 1.88 -15.23
N SER A 268 3.48 0.86 -14.47
CA SER A 268 2.55 -0.01 -13.74
C SER A 268 1.67 0.78 -12.77
N GLU A 269 2.26 1.66 -11.97
CA GLU A 269 1.57 2.40 -10.93
C GLU A 269 0.70 3.53 -11.46
N GLY A 270 1.15 4.21 -12.52
CA GLY A 270 0.34 5.19 -13.23
C GLY A 270 -0.88 4.56 -13.89
N THR A 271 -0.68 3.41 -14.53
CA THR A 271 -1.76 2.66 -15.18
C THR A 271 -2.74 2.09 -14.15
N ARG A 272 -2.25 1.58 -13.02
CA ARG A 272 -3.07 1.16 -11.87
C ARG A 272 -3.98 2.27 -11.39
N MET A 273 -3.44 3.47 -11.20
CA MET A 273 -4.21 4.65 -10.80
C MET A 273 -5.29 4.96 -11.83
N ALA A 274 -4.93 5.10 -13.11
CA ALA A 274 -5.89 5.44 -14.18
C ALA A 274 -7.01 4.39 -14.30
N ALA A 275 -6.64 3.10 -14.28
CA ALA A 275 -7.59 1.99 -14.32
C ALA A 275 -8.53 2.00 -13.11
N ALA A 276 -8.00 2.22 -11.91
CA ALA A 276 -8.80 2.27 -10.69
C ALA A 276 -9.78 3.45 -10.70
N LEU A 277 -9.38 4.62 -11.22
CA LEU A 277 -10.29 5.76 -11.41
C LEU A 277 -11.36 5.45 -12.46
N TYR A 278 -10.99 4.92 -13.62
CA TYR A 278 -11.93 4.57 -14.69
C TYR A 278 -12.93 3.49 -14.26
N ALA A 279 -12.52 2.53 -13.43
CA ALA A 279 -13.40 1.48 -12.93
C ALA A 279 -14.56 1.98 -12.06
N GLY A 280 -14.49 3.19 -11.52
CA GLY A 280 -15.57 3.78 -10.72
C GLY A 280 -16.61 4.57 -11.54
N ARG A 281 -16.45 4.63 -12.86
CA ARG A 281 -17.38 5.33 -13.76
C ARG A 281 -18.80 4.78 -13.66
N VAL A 282 -19.78 5.61 -14.04
CA VAL A 282 -21.16 5.18 -14.22
C VAL A 282 -21.21 4.18 -15.39
N VAL A 283 -21.75 2.99 -15.13
CA VAL A 283 -22.05 1.99 -16.17
C VAL A 283 -23.53 2.10 -16.47
N ALA A 284 -23.88 2.53 -17.69
CA ALA A 284 -25.27 2.50 -18.12
C ALA A 284 -25.75 1.05 -18.12
N ALA A 285 -26.91 0.79 -17.49
CA ALA A 285 -27.56 -0.50 -17.62
C ALA A 285 -27.85 -0.73 -19.11
N GLN A 286 -27.42 -1.86 -19.66
CA GLN A 286 -27.88 -2.27 -20.98
C GLN A 286 -29.39 -2.45 -20.88
N GLU A 287 -30.15 -1.59 -21.55
CA GLU A 287 -31.55 -1.87 -21.84
C GLU A 287 -31.56 -3.20 -22.60
N GLU A 288 -32.13 -4.24 -21.97
CA GLU A 288 -32.53 -5.45 -22.68
C GLU A 288 -33.49 -5.01 -23.79
N ASP A 289 -32.94 -4.85 -24.99
CA ASP A 289 -33.69 -4.53 -26.20
C ASP A 289 -34.60 -5.72 -26.48
N GLY A 290 -35.83 -5.64 -25.96
CA GLY A 290 -36.87 -6.64 -26.15
C GLY A 290 -37.14 -6.84 -27.64
N ARG A 291 -36.84 -8.03 -28.13
CA ARG A 291 -37.38 -8.59 -29.37
C ARG A 291 -37.93 -9.98 -29.13
#